data_AF-R2U275-F1
#
_entry.id   AF-R2U275-F1
#
_cell.length_a   1.000
_cell.length_b   1.000
_cell.length_c   1.000
_cell.angle_alpha   90.00
_cell.angle_beta   90.00
_cell.angle_gamma   90.00
#
_symmetry.space_group_name_H-M   'P 1'
#
loop_
_entity.id
_entity.type
_entity.pdbx_description
1 polymer ?
#
loop_
_entity_poly.entity_id
_entity_poly.type
_entity_poly.pdbx_seq_one_letter_code
_entity_poly.pdbx_strand_id
1 'polypeptide(L)'
;MDKEEELKLDYMKEVRMCEEKEDQLAWHKTKVFQEIDDYINETEYWAGQLPFGREAISEAYHHFQNESMALEDLFHRERKKILNELEELEQNYKKELRNLEN
;
A
#
# COMPACT_ATOMS: atom_id res chain seq x y z
N MET A 1 -34.85 -4.43 -13.02
CA MET A 1 -34.18 -4.15 -11.73
C MET A 1 -34.53 -2.70 -11.40
N ASP A 2 -34.71 -2.35 -10.12
CA ASP A 2 -34.98 -0.96 -9.75
C ASP A 2 -33.71 -0.12 -9.95
N LYS A 3 -33.83 1.15 -10.33
CA LYS A 3 -32.68 2.04 -10.55
C LYS A 3 -31.86 2.26 -9.28
N GLU A 4 -32.52 2.25 -8.13
CA GLU A 4 -31.84 2.31 -6.83
C GLU A 4 -31.01 1.04 -6.58
N GLU A 5 -31.55 -0.12 -6.92
CA GLU A 5 -30.87 -1.41 -6.76
C GLU A 5 -29.66 -1.52 -7.72
N GLU A 6 -29.80 -1.05 -8.96
CA GLU A 6 -28.67 -0.95 -9.91
C GLU A 6 -27.56 -0.04 -9.37
N LEU A 7 -27.91 1.16 -8.89
CA LEU A 7 -26.96 2.11 -8.33
C LEU A 7 -26.21 1.54 -7.12
N LYS A 8 -26.92 0.80 -6.25
CA LYS A 8 -26.32 0.15 -5.08
C LYS A 8 -25.35 -0.96 -5.48
N LEU A 9 -25.70 -1.77 -6.48
CA LEU A 9 -24.83 -2.84 -6.99
C LEU A 9 -23.54 -2.27 -7.59
N ASP A 10 -23.65 -1.20 -8.38
CA ASP A 10 -22.49 -0.52 -8.96
C ASP A 10 -21.58 0.07 -7.86
N TYR A 11 -22.16 0.77 -6.88
CA TYR A 11 -21.41 1.28 -5.74
C TYR A 11 -20.67 0.17 -4.98
N MET A 12 -21.36 -0.92 -4.65
CA MET A 12 -20.75 -2.05 -3.93
C MET A 12 -19.62 -2.71 -4.72
N LYS A 13 -19.76 -2.80 -6.05
CA LYS A 13 -18.71 -3.33 -6.92
C LYS A 13 -17.46 -2.45 -6.90
N GLU A 14 -17.62 -1.15 -7.00
CA GLU A 14 -16.49 -0.20 -6.96
C GLU A 14 -15.81 -0.18 -5.58
N VAL A 15 -16.59 -0.20 -4.49
CA VAL A 15 -16.06 -0.34 -3.12
C VAL A 15 -15.20 -1.59 -3.00
N ARG A 16 -15.70 -2.74 -3.47
CA ARG A 16 -14.94 -3.99 -3.45
C ARG A 16 -13.64 -3.90 -4.24
N MET A 17 -13.63 -3.20 -5.37
CA MET A 17 -12.41 -2.97 -6.14
C MET A 17 -11.39 -2.14 -5.35
N CYS A 18 -11.83 -1.14 -4.59
CA CYS A 18 -10.95 -0.37 -3.71
C CYS A 18 -10.40 -1.22 -2.55
N GLU A 19 -11.22 -2.07 -1.93
CA GLU A 19 -10.77 -3.02 -0.90
C GLU A 19 -9.70 -3.98 -1.45
N GLU A 20 -9.93 -4.54 -2.64
CA GLU A 20 -8.95 -5.42 -3.32
C GLU A 20 -7.63 -4.69 -3.61
N LYS A 21 -7.66 -3.39 -3.95
CA LYS A 21 -6.44 -2.58 -4.10
C LYS A 21 -5.72 -2.39 -2.76
N GLU A 22 -6.44 -2.16 -1.66
CA GLU A 22 -5.83 -2.00 -0.33
C GLU A 22 -5.15 -3.30 0.12
N ASP A 23 -5.81 -4.45 -0.09
CA ASP A 23 -5.24 -5.77 0.21
C ASP A 23 -3.98 -6.05 -0.62
N GLN A 24 -4.01 -5.75 -1.92
CA GLN A 24 -2.84 -5.89 -2.79
C GLN A 24 -1.69 -4.98 -2.35
N LEU A 25 -1.99 -3.74 -1.97
CA LEU A 25 -0.99 -2.78 -1.48
C LEU A 25 -0.36 -3.28 -0.18
N ALA A 26 -1.17 -3.79 0.75
CA ALA A 26 -0.70 -4.37 2.01
C ALA A 26 0.20 -5.58 1.78
N TRP A 27 -0.23 -6.51 0.92
CA TRP A 27 0.57 -7.69 0.56
C TRP A 27 1.90 -7.30 -0.11
N HIS A 28 1.86 -6.34 -1.04
CA HIS A 28 3.07 -5.87 -1.72
C HIS A 28 4.05 -5.23 -0.75
N LYS A 29 3.54 -4.40 0.19
CA LYS A 29 4.35 -3.85 1.27
C LYS A 29 5.04 -4.94 2.06
N THR A 30 4.29 -5.92 2.57
CA THR A 30 4.87 -7.03 3.35
C THR A 30 5.96 -7.75 2.58
N LYS A 31 5.72 -8.04 1.30
CA LYS A 31 6.71 -8.74 0.46
C LYS A 31 7.99 -7.93 0.27
N VAL A 32 7.88 -6.65 -0.05
CA VAL A 32 9.04 -5.77 -0.27
C VAL A 32 9.90 -5.64 1.00
N PHE A 33 9.26 -5.43 2.16
CA PHE A 33 10.01 -5.32 3.42
C PHE A 33 10.65 -6.64 3.82
N GLN A 34 10.01 -7.78 3.56
CA GLN A 34 10.63 -9.08 3.77
C GLN A 34 11.88 -9.28 2.90
N GLU A 35 11.81 -8.90 1.61
CA GLU A 35 12.96 -9.00 0.70
C GLU A 35 14.14 -8.12 1.15
N ILE A 36 13.85 -6.94 1.71
CA ILE A 36 14.86 -6.05 2.30
C ILE A 36 15.48 -6.69 3.55
N ASP A 37 14.67 -7.20 4.46
CA ASP A 37 15.15 -7.87 5.68
C ASP A 37 16.02 -9.09 5.34
N ASP A 38 15.60 -9.90 4.37
CA ASP A 38 16.36 -11.06 3.89
C ASP A 38 17.73 -10.63 3.32
N TYR A 39 17.77 -9.54 2.54
CA TYR A 39 19.00 -9.01 1.98
C TYR A 39 19.96 -8.46 3.07
N ILE A 40 19.42 -7.77 4.07
CA ILE A 40 20.22 -7.27 5.21
C ILE A 40 20.81 -8.45 5.97
N ASN A 41 20.01 -9.47 6.29
CA ASN A 41 20.47 -10.66 6.98
C ASN A 41 21.59 -11.40 6.22
N GLU A 42 21.45 -11.54 4.90
CA GLU A 42 22.50 -12.13 4.07
C GLU A 42 23.78 -11.28 4.06
N THR A 43 23.64 -9.96 3.95
CA THR A 43 24.76 -9.03 3.94
C THR A 43 25.53 -9.06 5.26
N GLU A 44 24.83 -9.04 6.40
CA GLU A 44 25.43 -9.15 7.73
C GLU A 44 26.16 -10.48 7.91
N TYR A 45 25.56 -11.59 7.46
CA TYR A 45 26.18 -12.92 7.53
C TYR A 45 27.53 -12.95 6.81
N TRP A 46 27.57 -12.50 5.54
CA TRP A 46 28.80 -12.52 4.75
C TRP A 46 29.85 -11.58 5.29
N ALA A 47 29.46 -10.40 5.72
CA ALA A 47 30.40 -9.39 6.16
C ALA A 47 30.98 -9.68 7.57
N GLY A 48 30.27 -10.45 8.40
CA GLY A 48 30.82 -11.05 9.62
C GLY A 48 31.95 -12.07 9.38
N GLN A 49 32.07 -12.60 8.17
CA GLN A 49 33.15 -13.52 7.76
C GLN A 49 34.38 -12.81 7.19
N LEU A 50 34.33 -11.48 6.96
CA LEU A 50 35.40 -10.73 6.29
C LEU A 50 36.18 -9.83 7.27
N PRO A 51 37.54 -9.81 7.20
CA PRO A 51 38.37 -9.08 8.16
C PRO A 51 38.26 -7.55 8.12
N PHE A 52 37.67 -6.98 7.05
CA PHE A 52 37.47 -5.53 6.88
C PHE A 52 36.01 -5.12 6.57
N GLY A 53 35.04 -6.00 6.83
CA GLY A 53 33.65 -5.81 6.37
C GLY A 53 32.83 -4.77 7.12
N ARG A 54 33.20 -4.38 8.35
CA ARG A 54 32.31 -3.63 9.26
C ARG A 54 31.92 -2.23 8.79
N GLU A 55 32.84 -1.47 8.18
CA GLU A 55 32.56 -0.09 7.75
C GLU A 55 31.63 -0.06 6.52
N ALA A 56 31.82 -0.99 5.57
CA ALA A 56 30.96 -1.14 4.40
C ALA A 56 29.53 -1.59 4.77
N ILE A 57 29.37 -2.44 5.79
CA ILE A 57 28.04 -2.81 6.33
C ILE A 57 27.32 -1.59 6.90
N SER A 58 28.03 -0.75 7.66
CA SER A 58 27.42 0.40 8.34
C SER A 58 26.87 1.42 7.33
N GLU A 59 27.60 1.66 6.24
CA GLU A 59 27.15 2.58 5.18
C GLU A 59 25.99 1.99 4.37
N ALA A 60 26.05 0.71 4.02
CA ALA A 60 24.94 0.01 3.37
C ALA A 60 23.67 0.02 4.25
N TYR A 61 23.79 -0.26 5.54
CA TYR A 61 22.67 -0.27 6.49
C TYR A 61 21.98 1.10 6.58
N HIS A 62 22.77 2.19 6.67
CA HIS A 62 22.20 3.55 6.67
C HIS A 62 21.51 3.89 5.34
N HIS A 63 22.02 3.43 4.21
CA HIS A 63 21.36 3.58 2.91
C HIS A 63 20.00 2.86 2.89
N PHE A 64 19.96 1.61 3.32
CA PHE A 64 18.72 0.82 3.39
C PHE A 64 17.68 1.43 4.33
N GLN A 65 18.12 2.00 5.45
CA GLN A 65 17.21 2.63 6.41
C GLN A 65 16.51 3.86 5.79
N ASN A 66 17.24 4.67 5.01
CA ASN A 66 16.67 5.82 4.30
C ASN A 66 15.73 5.37 3.17
N GLU A 67 16.09 4.33 2.41
CA GLU A 67 15.24 3.78 1.35
C GLU A 67 13.95 3.16 1.92
N SER A 68 14.05 2.48 3.06
CA SER A 68 12.90 1.90 3.76
C SER A 68 11.91 2.96 4.23
N MET A 69 12.40 4.10 4.73
CA MET A 69 11.53 5.24 5.06
C MET A 69 10.84 5.84 3.82
N ALA A 70 11.57 5.99 2.72
CA ALA A 70 11.00 6.50 1.47
C ALA A 70 9.93 5.55 0.91
N LEU A 71 10.13 4.24 1.04
CA LEU A 71 9.14 3.22 0.69
C LEU A 71 7.91 3.28 1.58
N GLU A 72 8.07 3.42 2.91
CA GLU A 72 6.95 3.62 3.84
C GLU A 72 6.07 4.80 3.43
N ASP A 73 6.69 5.95 3.15
CA ASP A 73 6.00 7.16 2.70
C ASP A 73 5.25 6.95 1.38
N LEU A 74 5.79 6.13 0.48
CA LEU A 74 5.15 5.80 -0.79
C LEU A 74 3.91 4.93 -0.56
N PHE A 75 4.01 3.88 0.26
CA PHE A 75 2.86 3.05 0.64
C PHE A 75 1.78 3.85 1.37
N HIS A 76 2.17 4.78 2.23
CA HIS A 76 1.23 5.67 2.92
C HIS A 76 0.50 6.59 1.93
N ARG A 77 1.22 7.13 0.95
CA ARG A 77 0.62 7.98 -0.11
C ARG A 77 -0.36 7.19 -0.98
N GLU A 78 -0.01 5.99 -1.41
CA GLU A 78 -0.91 5.15 -2.20
C GLU A 78 -2.15 4.74 -1.42
N ARG A 79 -1.99 4.34 -0.14
CA ARG A 79 -3.13 4.04 0.73
C ARG A 79 -4.07 5.23 0.87
N LYS A 80 -3.51 6.44 1.04
CA LYS A 80 -4.31 7.67 1.13
C LYS A 80 -5.13 7.91 -0.15
N LYS A 81 -4.59 7.60 -1.33
CA LYS A 81 -5.36 7.72 -2.58
C LYS A 81 -6.56 6.77 -2.60
N ILE A 82 -6.38 5.52 -2.17
CA ILE A 82 -7.48 4.54 -2.08
C ILE A 82 -8.57 5.02 -1.12
N LEU A 83 -8.18 5.57 0.04
CA LEU A 83 -9.14 6.12 1.00
C LEU A 83 -9.91 7.33 0.43
N ASN A 84 -9.23 8.20 -0.32
CA ASN A 84 -9.89 9.31 -1.00
C ASN A 84 -10.86 8.81 -2.09
N GLU A 85 -10.47 7.80 -2.88
CA GLU A 85 -11.36 7.18 -3.88
C GLU A 85 -12.63 6.62 -3.22
N LEU A 86 -12.50 5.95 -2.07
CA LEU A 86 -13.66 5.44 -1.31
C LEU A 86 -14.58 6.56 -0.81
N GLU A 87 -14.01 7.66 -0.31
CA GLU A 87 -14.79 8.82 0.14
C GLU A 87 -15.55 9.47 -1.03
N GLU A 88 -14.89 9.62 -2.18
CA GLU A 88 -15.52 10.13 -3.40
C GLU A 88 -16.65 9.21 -3.90
N LEU A 89 -16.44 7.90 -3.89
CA LEU A 89 -17.48 6.92 -4.24
C LEU A 89 -18.70 7.04 -3.32
N GLU A 90 -18.50 7.15 -2.01
CA GLU A 90 -19.59 7.32 -1.04
C GLU A 90 -20.35 8.63 -1.26
N GLN A 91 -19.63 9.74 -1.48
CA GLN A 91 -20.26 11.03 -1.75
C GLN A 91 -21.07 11.02 -3.05
N ASN A 92 -20.52 10.42 -4.12
CA ASN A 92 -21.21 10.27 -5.40
C ASN A 92 -22.44 9.39 -5.28
N TYR A 93 -22.34 8.24 -4.61
CA TYR A 93 -23.48 7.36 -4.36
C TYR A 93 -24.61 8.08 -3.63
N LYS A 94 -24.30 8.80 -2.53
CA LYS A 94 -25.29 9.59 -1.78
C LYS A 94 -25.94 10.69 -2.63
N LYS A 95 -25.16 11.32 -3.52
CA LYS A 95 -25.66 12.36 -4.42
C LYS A 95 -26.62 11.78 -5.46
N GLU A 96 -26.25 10.68 -6.10
CA GLU A 96 -27.10 10.01 -7.08
C GLU A 96 -28.38 9.44 -6.45
N LEU A 97 -28.29 8.88 -5.24
CA LEU A 97 -29.47 8.41 -4.50
C LEU A 97 -30.47 9.54 -4.26
N ARG A 98 -29.99 10.71 -3.80
CA ARG A 98 -30.84 11.91 -3.63
C ARG A 98 -31.45 12.40 -4.95
N ASN A 99 -30.77 12.22 -6.08
CA ASN A 99 -31.31 12.61 -7.37
C ASN A 99 -32.42 11.65 -7.85
N LEU A 100 -32.42 10.40 -7.39
CA LEU A 100 -33.48 9.42 -7.68
C LEU A 100 -34.72 9.62 -6.79
N GLU A 101 -34.53 10.16 -5.58
CA GLU A 101 -35.60 10.48 -4.63
C GLU A 101 -36.37 11.79 -4.97
N ASN A 102 -35.81 12.65 -5.83
CA ASN A 102 -36.40 13.93 -6.28
C ASN A 102 -37.01 13.84 -7.68
#